data_AF-A0AB34HYT9-F1
#
_entry.id   AF-A0AB34HYT9-F1
#
_cell.length_a   1.000
_cell.length_b   1.000
_cell.length_c   1.000
_cell.angle_alpha   90.00
_cell.angle_beta   90.00
_cell.angle_gamma   90.00
#
_symmetry.space_group_name_H-M   'P 1'
#
loop_
_entity.id
_entity.type
_entity.pdbx_description
1 polymer ?
#
loop_
_entity_poly.entity_id
_entity_poly.type
_entity_poly.pdbx_seq_one_letter_code
_entity_poly.pdbx_strand_id
1 'polypeptide(L)'
;MFAPTKTCRCWHRRVNTTQKQYAICSALAASALPSLVMSKGHHIEEVPELPLVVEDKVEGYRRTKEAVLLLKKLKAWNDIKKVYASQ
;
A
#
# COMPACT_ATOMS: atom_id res chain seq x y z
N MET A 1 -16.99 -18.73 -35.60
CA MET A 1 -17.15 -18.34 -34.17
C MET A 1 -17.96 -17.05 -34.10
N PHE A 2 -18.99 -17.02 -33.25
CA PHE A 2 -19.81 -15.84 -33.03
C PHE A 2 -19.04 -14.83 -32.13
N ALA A 3 -18.89 -13.59 -32.60
CA ALA A 3 -18.20 -12.46 -31.93
C ALA A 3 -16.75 -12.71 -31.45
N PRO A 4 -15.79 -12.98 -32.35
CA PRO A 4 -14.37 -13.02 -31.99
C PRO A 4 -13.86 -11.64 -31.52
N THR A 5 -12.95 -11.62 -30.55
CA THR A 5 -12.36 -10.38 -30.02
C THR A 5 -11.64 -9.61 -31.10
N LYS A 6 -11.97 -8.32 -31.23
CA LYS A 6 -11.33 -7.40 -32.18
C LYS A 6 -10.35 -6.48 -31.45
N THR A 7 -9.31 -6.06 -32.15
CA THR A 7 -8.29 -5.13 -31.64
C THR A 7 -8.87 -3.74 -31.32
N CYS A 8 -9.97 -3.35 -31.97
CA CYS A 8 -10.59 -2.03 -31.87
C CYS A 8 -11.42 -1.78 -30.59
N ARG A 9 -11.25 -2.59 -29.54
CA ARG A 9 -11.90 -2.32 -28.24
C ARG A 9 -11.20 -1.15 -27.55
N CYS A 10 -11.95 -0.12 -27.19
CA CYS A 10 -11.44 0.97 -26.35
C CYS A 10 -11.26 0.48 -24.90
N TRP A 11 -10.02 0.15 -24.53
CA TRP A 11 -9.66 -0.29 -23.18
C TRP A 11 -9.52 0.88 -22.18
N HIS A 12 -9.11 2.04 -22.67
CA HIS A 12 -8.89 3.22 -21.84
C HIS A 12 -10.20 3.95 -21.53
N ARG A 13 -10.34 4.39 -20.28
CA ARG A 13 -11.45 5.24 -19.83
C ARG A 13 -10.91 6.56 -19.29
N ARG A 14 -11.45 7.67 -19.77
CA ARG A 14 -11.16 9.00 -19.22
C ARG A 14 -11.94 9.19 -17.93
N VAL A 15 -11.28 9.70 -16.90
CA VAL A 15 -11.88 10.06 -15.60
C VAL A 15 -11.58 11.52 -15.31
N ASN A 16 -12.53 12.23 -14.72
CA ASN A 16 -12.40 13.65 -14.39
C ASN A 16 -11.29 13.88 -13.36
N THR A 17 -10.56 14.99 -13.50
CA THR A 17 -9.44 15.33 -12.62
C THR A 17 -9.89 15.54 -11.17
N THR A 18 -11.02 16.22 -10.97
CA THR A 18 -11.62 16.44 -9.63
C THR A 18 -11.99 15.12 -8.94
N GLN A 19 -12.62 14.19 -9.66
CA GLN A 19 -12.95 12.87 -9.13
C GLN A 19 -11.71 12.07 -8.74
N LYS A 20 -10.63 12.16 -9.54
CA LYS A 20 -9.34 11.53 -9.19
C LYS A 20 -8.75 12.14 -7.92
N GLN A 21 -8.80 13.45 -7.77
CA GLN A 21 -8.32 14.14 -6.56
C GLN A 21 -9.10 13.70 -5.32
N TYR A 22 -10.42 13.64 -5.39
CA TYR A 22 -11.24 13.16 -4.27
C TYR A 22 -10.93 11.71 -3.90
N ALA A 23 -10.74 10.83 -4.90
CA ALA A 23 -10.35 9.44 -4.64
C ALA A 23 -9.00 9.33 -3.90
N ILE A 24 -8.02 10.17 -4.26
CA ILE A 24 -6.71 10.21 -3.57
C ILE A 24 -6.87 10.69 -2.12
N CYS A 25 -7.62 11.76 -1.90
CA CYS A 25 -7.90 12.26 -0.54
C CYS A 25 -8.59 11.20 0.33
N SER A 26 -9.59 10.49 -0.22
CA SER A 26 -10.26 9.40 0.48
C SER A 26 -9.33 8.23 0.80
N ALA A 27 -8.42 7.88 -0.13
CA ALA A 27 -7.44 6.82 0.10
C ALA A 27 -6.43 7.19 1.21
N LEU A 28 -5.97 8.45 1.26
CA LEU A 28 -5.10 8.94 2.34
C LEU A 28 -5.82 8.88 3.69
N ALA A 29 -7.07 9.34 3.77
CA ALA A 29 -7.86 9.26 5.00
C ALA A 29 -8.07 7.81 5.46
N ALA A 30 -8.30 6.88 4.54
CA ALA A 30 -8.47 5.46 4.86
C ALA A 30 -7.19 4.82 5.45
N SER A 31 -6.00 5.27 5.02
CA SER A 31 -4.73 4.76 5.52
C SER A 31 -4.43 5.10 6.99
N ALA A 32 -5.03 6.18 7.49
CA ALA A 32 -4.91 6.59 8.88
C ALA A 32 -5.82 5.79 9.83
N LEU A 33 -6.79 5.03 9.32
CA LEU A 33 -7.78 4.31 10.13
C LEU A 33 -7.39 2.85 10.34
N PRO A 34 -6.98 2.41 11.56
CA PRO A 34 -6.52 1.05 11.81
C PRO A 34 -7.55 -0.03 11.43
N SER A 35 -8.84 0.25 11.67
CA SER A 35 -9.93 -0.67 11.36
C SER A 35 -9.99 -1.01 9.87
N LEU A 36 -9.81 -0.03 8.99
CA LEU A 36 -9.82 -0.24 7.55
C LEU A 36 -8.58 -1.01 7.08
N VAL A 37 -7.41 -0.68 7.61
CA VAL A 37 -6.17 -1.36 7.21
C VAL A 37 -6.14 -2.83 7.67
N MET A 38 -6.65 -3.11 8.88
CA MET A 38 -6.88 -4.48 9.36
C MET A 38 -7.93 -5.22 8.52
N SER A 39 -9.04 -4.56 8.15
CA SER A 39 -10.09 -5.19 7.32
C SER A 39 -9.60 -5.58 5.92
N LYS A 40 -8.63 -4.84 5.37
CA LYS A 40 -7.95 -5.19 4.12
C LYS A 40 -7.06 -6.44 4.28
N GLY A 41 -6.69 -6.78 5.51
CA GLY A 41 -5.94 -7.97 5.87
C GLY A 41 -4.46 -7.72 6.19
N HIS A 42 -4.04 -6.48 6.48
CA HIS A 42 -2.68 -6.24 6.94
C HIS A 42 -2.51 -6.61 8.42
N HIS A 43 -1.33 -7.11 8.80
CA HIS A 43 -1.01 -7.44 10.20
C HIS A 43 -0.37 -6.23 10.90
N ILE A 44 -1.14 -5.55 11.75
CA ILE A 44 -0.76 -4.25 12.35
C ILE A 44 -0.80 -4.27 13.89
N GLU A 45 -1.08 -5.43 14.50
CA GLU A 45 -1.27 -5.58 15.95
C GLU A 45 -0.09 -5.06 16.79
N GLU A 46 1.13 -5.16 16.25
CA GLU A 46 2.35 -4.79 16.97
C GLU A 46 2.84 -3.36 16.69
N VAL A 47 2.27 -2.67 15.70
CA VAL A 47 2.70 -1.33 15.30
C VAL A 47 2.12 -0.29 16.28
N PRO A 48 2.92 0.67 16.78
CA PRO A 48 2.49 1.57 17.86
C PRO A 48 1.41 2.56 17.42
N GLU A 49 1.46 3.04 16.18
CA GLU A 49 0.53 4.05 15.67
C GLU A 49 0.32 3.95 14.16
N LEU A 50 -0.84 4.45 13.72
CA LEU A 50 -1.18 4.71 12.32
C LEU A 50 -1.76 6.13 12.23
N PRO A 51 -1.30 6.97 11.29
CA PRO A 51 -0.22 6.77 10.34
C PRO A 51 1.16 6.75 11.02
N LEU A 52 2.03 5.81 10.62
CA LEU A 52 3.39 5.72 11.16
C LEU A 52 4.31 6.71 10.45
N VAL A 53 4.84 7.67 11.20
CA VAL A 53 5.76 8.72 10.69
C VAL A 53 7.19 8.43 11.15
N VAL A 54 8.16 8.59 10.25
CA VAL A 54 9.58 8.29 10.51
C VAL A 54 10.45 9.49 10.13
N GLU A 55 11.64 9.60 10.73
CA GLU A 55 12.61 10.64 10.39
C GLU A 55 13.14 10.56 8.95
N ASP A 56 13.41 11.71 8.34
CA ASP A 56 13.91 11.85 6.96
C ASP A 56 15.25 11.14 6.70
N LYS A 57 16.01 10.82 7.76
CA LYS A 57 17.29 10.09 7.66
C LYS A 57 17.16 8.72 6.98
N VAL A 58 15.96 8.14 6.96
CA VAL A 58 15.66 6.87 6.30
C VAL A 58 15.92 6.93 4.79
N GLU A 59 15.79 8.10 4.16
CA GLU A 59 16.06 8.29 2.72
C GLU A 59 17.53 8.00 2.37
N GLY A 60 18.45 8.11 3.34
CA GLY A 60 19.88 7.89 3.14
C GLY A 60 20.33 6.43 3.15
N TYR A 61 19.45 5.45 3.42
CA TYR A 61 19.85 4.04 3.48
C TYR A 61 20.27 3.50 2.11
N ARG A 62 21.51 2.97 2.05
CA ARG A 62 22.05 2.37 0.81
C ARG A 62 21.91 0.87 0.77
N ARG A 63 21.83 0.20 1.93
CA ARG A 63 21.82 -1.25 2.04
C ARG A 63 20.46 -1.75 2.51
N THR A 64 19.96 -2.79 1.86
CA THR A 64 18.69 -3.43 2.24
C THR A 64 18.71 -3.99 3.66
N LYS A 65 19.88 -4.41 4.16
CA LYS A 65 20.05 -4.86 5.55
C LYS A 65 19.65 -3.78 6.56
N GLU A 66 19.96 -2.52 6.29
CA GLU A 66 19.62 -1.39 7.17
C GLU A 66 18.11 -1.16 7.20
N ALA A 67 17.45 -1.18 6.03
CA ALA A 67 15.99 -1.07 5.92
C ALA A 67 15.25 -2.23 6.62
N VAL A 68 15.75 -3.46 6.50
CA VAL A 68 15.18 -4.63 7.19
C VAL A 68 15.30 -4.48 8.71
N LEU A 69 16.43 -3.97 9.21
CA LEU A 69 16.62 -3.72 10.63
C LEU A 69 15.65 -2.66 11.16
N LEU A 70 15.41 -1.59 10.39
CA LEU A 70 14.42 -0.57 10.74
C LEU A 70 13.01 -1.15 10.83
N LEU A 71 12.57 -1.92 9.83
CA LEU A 71 11.23 -2.51 9.81
C LEU A 71 11.00 -3.51 10.95
N LYS A 72 12.05 -4.23 11.36
CA LYS A 72 12.01 -5.09 12.54
C LYS A 72 11.88 -4.28 13.84
N LYS A 73 12.58 -3.15 13.96
CA LYS A 73 12.48 -2.25 15.13
C LYS A 73 11.08 -1.62 15.24
N LEU A 74 10.49 -1.23 14.10
CA LEU A 74 9.14 -0.68 14.02
C LEU A 74 8.04 -1.74 14.11
N LYS A 75 8.39 -3.02 14.26
CA LYS A 75 7.47 -4.17 14.33
C LYS A 75 6.54 -4.34 13.11
N ALA A 76 6.87 -3.70 11.99
CA ALA A 76 6.15 -3.84 10.71
C ALA A 76 6.54 -5.10 9.93
N TRP A 77 7.50 -5.88 10.42
CA TRP A 77 8.04 -7.04 9.72
C TRP A 77 7.05 -8.21 9.57
N ASN A 78 6.03 -8.29 10.43
CA ASN A 78 5.05 -9.39 10.38
C ASN A 78 4.16 -9.34 9.13
N ASP A 79 3.80 -8.15 8.65
CA ASP A 79 3.04 -8.00 7.39
C ASP A 79 3.85 -8.50 6.19
N ILE A 80 5.16 -8.26 6.19
CA ILE A 80 6.07 -8.73 5.14
C ILE A 80 6.19 -10.26 5.15
N LYS A 81 6.29 -10.89 6.33
CA LYS A 81 6.32 -12.36 6.45
C LYS A 81 5.07 -13.01 5.85
N LYS A 82 3.89 -12.40 6.03
CA LYS A 82 2.65 -12.87 5.41
C LYS A 82 2.76 -12.90 3.89
N VAL A 83 3.31 -11.84 3.29
CA VAL A 83 3.48 -11.77 1.83
C VAL A 83 4.43 -12.86 1.33
N TYR A 84 5.55 -13.10 2.02
CA TYR A 84 6.47 -14.19 1.68
C TYR A 84 5.81 -15.57 1.72
N ALA A 85 4.88 -15.80 2.65
CA ALA A 85 4.18 -17.07 2.76
C ALA A 85 3.06 -17.27 1.73
N SER A 86 2.64 -16.19 1.07
CA SER A 86 1.53 -16.22 0.10
C SER A 86 1.97 -16.55 -1.34
N GLN A 87 3.27 -16.76 -1.55
CA GLN A 87 3.87 -16.98 -2.88
C GLN A 87 3.92 -18.46 -3.27
#